data_AF-A0A7V9S7A7-F1
#
_entry.id   AF-A0A7V9S7A7-F1
#
_cell.length_a   1.000
_cell.length_b   1.000
_cell.length_c   1.000
_cell.angle_alpha   90.00
_cell.angle_beta   90.00
_cell.angle_gamma   90.00
#
_symmetry.space_group_name_H-M   'P 1'
#
loop_
_entity.id
_entity.type
_entity.pdbx_description
1 polymer ?
#
loop_
_entity_poly.entity_id
_entity_poly.type
_entity_poly.pdbx_seq_one_letter_code
_entity_poly.pdbx_strand_id
1 'polypeptide(L)'
;MSESLFVTRLYKGRIAPPAGLSATCLGIAAEDRAGQRWSKSHGYGGYTSYASLNDLTQRASIIDGLERAIAKQVAGFARELQFDLGGRKLKLDSLWI
;
A
#
# COMPACT_ATOMS: atom_id res chain seq x y z
N MET A 1 3.58 10.88 39.46
CA MET A 1 3.40 11.50 38.13
C MET A 1 3.89 10.48 37.10
N SER A 2 3.15 10.22 36.03
CA SER A 2 3.58 9.32 34.96
C SER A 2 4.14 10.13 33.78
N GLU A 3 5.19 9.61 33.15
CA GLU A 3 5.83 10.17 31.96
C GLU A 3 5.78 9.15 30.83
N SER A 4 5.62 9.61 29.59
CA SER A 4 5.63 8.77 28.39
C SER A 4 6.89 9.07 27.57
N LEU A 5 7.75 8.07 27.43
CA LEU A 5 9.00 8.18 26.66
C LEU A 5 8.99 7.14 25.52
N PHE A 6 9.54 7.53 24.36
CA PHE A 6 9.74 6.66 23.19
C PHE A 6 8.44 6.00 22.66
N VAL A 7 7.36 6.77 22.61
CA VAL A 7 6.05 6.26 22.18
C VAL A 7 6.05 5.84 20.71
N THR A 8 5.55 4.64 20.43
CA THR A 8 5.23 4.21 19.05
C THR A 8 3.85 4.74 18.68
N ARG A 9 3.78 5.62 17.68
CA ARG A 9 2.51 6.15 17.18
C ARG A 9 1.92 5.20 16.15
N LEU A 10 0.62 4.92 16.26
CA LEU A 10 -0.14 4.14 15.28
C LEU A 10 -1.12 5.07 14.56
N TYR A 11 -0.93 5.25 13.26
CA TYR A 11 -1.86 6.00 12.44
C TYR A 11 -3.06 5.13 12.04
N LYS A 12 -4.28 5.66 12.26
CA LYS A 12 -5.54 5.06 11.78
C LYS A 12 -6.35 6.14 11.05
N GLY A 13 -6.38 6.06 9.73
CA GLY A 13 -7.14 6.97 8.87
C GLY A 13 -8.10 6.22 7.97
N ARG A 14 -9.10 6.93 7.42
CA ARG A 14 -10.06 6.38 6.47
C ARG A 14 -9.72 6.86 5.06
N ILE A 15 -9.67 5.92 4.13
CA ILE A 15 -9.64 6.20 2.69
C ILE A 15 -10.95 5.62 2.14
N ALA A 16 -11.73 6.44 1.44
CA ALA A 16 -12.90 5.92 0.75
C ALA A 16 -12.40 5.05 -0.41
N PRO A 17 -12.74 3.74 -0.43
CA PRO A 17 -12.29 2.89 -1.52
C PRO A 17 -12.95 3.37 -2.82
N PRO A 18 -12.18 3.59 -3.89
CA PRO A 18 -12.76 3.97 -5.17
C PRO A 18 -13.68 2.86 -5.66
N ALA A 19 -14.79 3.25 -6.31
CA ALA A 19 -15.75 2.32 -6.86
C ALA A 19 -15.05 1.39 -7.88
N GLY A 20 -15.27 0.08 -7.74
CA GLY A 20 -14.66 -0.93 -8.61
C GLY A 20 -13.30 -1.48 -8.15
N LEU A 21 -12.71 -0.97 -7.05
CA LEU A 21 -11.40 -1.44 -6.57
C LEU A 21 -11.34 -2.96 -6.39
N SER A 22 -12.36 -3.54 -5.75
CA SER A 22 -12.43 -4.99 -5.52
C SER A 22 -12.44 -5.78 -6.84
N ALA A 23 -13.26 -5.37 -7.81
CA ALA A 23 -13.33 -6.01 -9.11
C ALA A 23 -11.99 -5.90 -9.87
N THR A 24 -11.33 -4.74 -9.80
CA THR A 24 -9.99 -4.55 -10.37
C THR A 24 -8.96 -5.47 -9.72
N CYS A 25 -8.91 -5.55 -8.39
CA CYS A 25 -7.97 -6.42 -7.69
C CYS A 25 -8.19 -7.90 -8.05
N LEU A 26 -9.45 -8.34 -8.10
CA LEU A 26 -9.81 -9.71 -8.48
C LEU A 26 -9.44 -10.01 -9.95
N GLY A 27 -9.65 -9.06 -10.87
CA GLY A 27 -9.26 -9.19 -12.27
C GLY A 27 -7.75 -9.34 -12.43
N ILE A 28 -6.96 -8.46 -11.79
CA ILE A 28 -5.49 -8.54 -11.80
C ILE A 28 -5.03 -9.88 -11.23
N ALA A 29 -5.59 -10.31 -10.10
CA ALA A 29 -5.24 -11.58 -9.47
C ALA A 29 -5.56 -12.79 -10.36
N ALA A 30 -6.66 -12.75 -11.13
CA ALA A 30 -7.04 -13.82 -12.05
C ALA A 30 -6.09 -13.91 -13.26
N GLU A 31 -5.56 -12.79 -13.73
CA GLU A 31 -4.65 -12.71 -14.88
C GLU A 31 -3.18 -13.01 -14.51
N ASP A 32 -2.77 -12.70 -13.28
CA ASP A 32 -1.39 -12.91 -12.81
C ASP A 32 -1.08 -14.38 -12.50
N ARG A 33 -0.86 -15.15 -13.55
CA ARG A 33 -0.45 -16.56 -13.46
C ARG A 33 0.92 -16.73 -12.79
N ALA A 34 1.80 -15.72 -12.84
CA ALA A 34 3.11 -15.82 -12.20
C ALA A 34 2.95 -15.72 -10.68
N GLY A 35 2.19 -14.76 -10.18
CA GLY A 35 1.84 -14.61 -8.76
C GLY A 35 1.10 -15.84 -8.24
N GLN A 36 0.10 -16.35 -8.97
CA GLN A 36 -0.61 -17.58 -8.57
C GLN A 36 0.33 -18.79 -8.42
N ARG A 37 1.25 -18.99 -9.38
CA ARG A 37 2.24 -20.08 -9.30
C ARG A 37 3.18 -19.88 -8.12
N TRP A 38 3.66 -18.66 -7.91
CA TRP A 38 4.56 -18.33 -6.81
C TRP A 38 3.88 -18.57 -5.45
N SER A 39 2.66 -18.07 -5.26
CA SER A 39 1.88 -18.28 -4.04
C SER A 39 1.69 -19.78 -3.76
N LYS A 40 1.33 -20.57 -4.79
CA LYS A 40 1.18 -22.02 -4.65
C LYS A 40 2.50 -22.71 -4.32
N SER A 41 3.60 -22.37 -5.00
CA SER A 41 4.90 -23.02 -4.79
C SER A 41 5.52 -22.70 -3.43
N HIS A 42 5.14 -21.58 -2.83
CA HIS A 42 5.61 -21.15 -1.50
C HIS A 42 4.61 -21.43 -0.37
N GLY A 43 3.51 -22.13 -0.66
CA GLY A 43 2.48 -22.46 0.33
C GLY A 43 1.79 -21.24 0.93
N TYR A 44 1.74 -20.12 0.19
CA TYR A 44 1.06 -18.91 0.64
C TYR A 44 -0.46 -19.16 0.68
N GLY A 45 -1.11 -18.85 1.81
CA GLY A 45 -2.51 -19.20 2.09
C GLY A 45 -3.57 -18.45 1.27
N GLY A 46 -3.19 -17.83 0.17
CA GLY A 46 -4.04 -17.06 -0.72
C GLY A 46 -3.29 -16.64 -1.97
N TYR A 47 -3.58 -15.44 -2.46
CA TYR A 47 -2.84 -14.81 -3.55
C TYR A 47 -2.10 -13.59 -3.01
N THR A 48 -0.90 -13.36 -3.53
CA THR A 48 -0.27 -12.04 -3.46
C THR A 48 0.42 -11.70 -4.76
N SER A 49 0.37 -10.41 -5.15
CA SER A 49 1.13 -9.91 -6.28
C SER A 49 2.57 -9.50 -5.93
N TYR A 50 2.97 -9.61 -4.66
CA TYR A 50 4.24 -9.08 -4.15
C TYR A 50 5.47 -9.57 -4.92
N ALA A 51 5.47 -10.85 -5.31
CA ALA A 51 6.60 -11.48 -6.00
C ALA A 51 6.50 -11.44 -7.54
N SER A 52 5.45 -10.83 -8.09
CA SER A 52 5.10 -10.95 -9.51
C SER A 52 4.84 -9.62 -10.22
N LEU A 53 4.29 -8.62 -9.52
CA LEU A 53 3.92 -7.32 -10.09
C LEU A 53 4.56 -6.17 -9.31
N ASN A 54 5.24 -5.26 -10.01
CA ASN A 54 5.86 -4.05 -9.45
C ASN A 54 5.30 -2.75 -10.04
N ASP A 55 4.25 -2.85 -10.85
CA ASP A 55 3.73 -1.79 -11.72
C ASP A 55 2.20 -1.62 -11.59
N LEU A 56 1.61 -1.99 -10.43
CA LEU A 56 0.15 -1.96 -10.21
C LEU A 56 -0.49 -0.59 -10.49
N THR A 57 0.18 0.50 -10.11
CA THR A 57 -0.31 1.87 -10.38
C THR A 57 -0.33 2.20 -11.87
N GLN A 58 0.56 1.59 -12.66
CA GLN A 58 0.60 1.75 -14.12
C GLN A 58 -0.46 0.87 -14.80
N ARG A 59 -0.77 -0.30 -14.24
CA ARG A 59 -1.78 -1.23 -14.77
C ARG A 59 -3.21 -0.74 -14.61
N ALA A 60 -3.50 -0.03 -13.51
CA ALA A 60 -4.86 0.40 -13.21
C ALA A 60 -4.89 1.80 -12.60
N SER A 61 -5.52 2.74 -13.31
CA SER A 61 -5.67 4.14 -12.88
C SER A 61 -6.38 4.28 -11.53
N ILE A 62 -7.24 3.32 -11.16
CA ILE A 62 -7.89 3.27 -9.86
C ILE A 62 -6.90 3.02 -8.71
N ILE A 63 -5.86 2.22 -8.94
CA ILE A 63 -4.80 1.93 -7.96
C ILE A 63 -3.86 3.14 -7.85
N ASP A 64 -3.53 3.80 -8.97
CA ASP A 64 -2.81 5.06 -8.97
C ASP A 64 -3.57 6.19 -8.22
N GLY A 65 -4.90 6.24 -8.37
CA GLY A 65 -5.74 7.11 -7.54
C GLY A 65 -5.65 6.79 -6.04
N LEU A 66 -5.63 5.50 -5.69
CA LEU A 66 -5.48 5.04 -4.31
C LEU A 66 -4.08 5.37 -3.74
N GLU A 67 -3.02 5.19 -4.52
CA GLU A 67 -1.64 5.55 -4.15
C GLU A 67 -1.53 7.03 -3.77
N ARG A 68 -2.11 7.93 -4.58
CA ARG A 68 -2.19 9.36 -4.24
C ARG A 68 -2.94 9.64 -2.94
N ALA A 69 -4.02 8.90 -2.66
CA ALA A 69 -4.77 9.05 -1.41
C ALA A 69 -3.95 8.59 -0.20
N ILE A 70 -3.24 7.47 -0.32
CA ILE A 70 -2.30 6.96 0.70
C ILE A 70 -1.15 7.94 0.92
N ALA A 71 -0.55 8.47 -0.15
CA ALA A 71 0.55 9.43 -0.07
C ALA A 71 0.18 10.70 0.73
N LYS A 72 -1.07 11.18 0.60
CA LYS A 72 -1.58 12.29 1.43
C LYS A 72 -1.63 11.94 2.91
N GLN A 73 -2.09 10.74 3.27
CA GLN A 73 -2.13 10.29 4.66
C GLN A 73 -0.72 10.10 5.24
N VAL A 74 0.19 9.49 4.47
CA VAL A 74 1.61 9.32 4.86
C VAL A 74 2.29 10.67 5.09
N ALA A 75 2.07 11.64 4.20
CA ALA A 75 2.60 13.00 4.38
C ALA A 75 2.03 13.69 5.63
N GLY A 76 0.74 13.47 5.95
CA GLY A 76 0.14 13.93 7.19
C GLY A 76 0.79 13.30 8.42
N PHE A 77 0.96 11.98 8.41
CA PHE A 77 1.54 11.25 9.53
C PHE A 77 3.03 11.55 9.74
N ALA A 78 3.81 11.74 8.67
CA ALA A 78 5.21 12.15 8.78
C ALA A 78 5.36 13.53 9.45
N ARG A 79 4.42 14.45 9.23
CA ARG A 79 4.37 15.73 9.96
C ARG A 79 4.02 15.53 11.43
N GLU A 80 3.07 14.66 11.74
CA GLU A 80 2.73 14.32 13.14
C GLU A 80 3.94 13.72 13.88
N LEU A 81 4.69 12.85 13.21
CA LEU A 81 5.92 12.23 13.72
C LEU A 81 7.12 13.19 13.80
N GLN A 82 6.98 14.42 13.30
CA GLN A 82 8.04 15.44 13.28
C GLN A 82 9.30 14.97 12.52
N PHE A 83 9.14 14.21 11.43
CA PHE A 83 10.27 13.85 10.58
C PHE A 83 10.85 15.08 9.88
N ASP A 84 12.17 15.30 10.02
CA ASP A 84 12.92 16.20 9.14
C ASP A 84 13.25 15.47 7.82
N LEU A 85 12.54 15.84 6.76
CA LEU A 85 12.71 15.25 5.44
C LEU A 85 13.71 16.02 4.56
N GLY A 86 14.30 17.13 5.04
CA GLY A 86 15.25 17.93 4.26
C GLY A 86 14.71 18.38 2.90
N GLY A 87 13.42 18.73 2.83
CA GLY A 87 12.73 19.14 1.59
C GLY A 87 12.32 17.99 0.64
N ARG A 88 12.63 16.73 0.98
CA ARG A 88 12.18 15.56 0.20
C ARG A 88 10.78 15.12 0.60
N LYS A 89 10.15 14.33 -0.27
CA LYS A 89 8.86 13.69 -0.01
C LYS A 89 9.06 12.19 0.13
N LEU A 90 8.33 11.58 1.07
CA LEU A 90 8.18 10.12 1.10
C LEU A 90 7.50 9.67 -0.19
N LYS A 91 7.99 8.56 -0.75
CA LYS A 91 7.47 7.97 -1.98
C LYS A 91 7.05 6.53 -1.69
N LEU A 92 6.06 6.07 -2.45
CA LEU A 92 5.74 4.65 -2.48
C LEU A 92 6.94 3.89 -3.04
N ASP A 93 7.38 2.87 -2.29
CA ASP A 93 8.41 1.93 -2.73
C ASP A 93 7.77 0.67 -3.33
N SER A 94 6.86 0.05 -2.56
CA SER A 94 6.22 -1.22 -2.91
C SER A 94 4.73 -1.19 -2.59
N LEU A 95 3.91 -1.81 -3.46
CA LEU A 95 2.48 -1.99 -3.28
C LEU A 95 2.08 -3.35 -3.88
N TRP A 96 1.25 -4.11 -3.18
CA TRP A 96 0.75 -5.40 -3.64
C TRP A 96 -0.72 -5.58 -3.31
N ILE A 97 -1.34 -6.53 -4.01
CA ILE A 97 -2.63 -7.13 -3.66
C ILE A 97 -2.36 -8.38 -2.83
#